data_AF-A0A0B5BCC0-F1
#
_entry.id   AF-A0A0B5BCC0-F1
#
_cell.length_a   1.000
_cell.length_b   1.000
_cell.length_c   1.000
_cell.angle_alpha   90.00
_cell.angle_beta   90.00
_cell.angle_gamma   90.00
#
_symmetry.space_group_name_H-M   'P 1'
#
loop_
_entity.id
_entity.type
_entity.pdbx_description
1 polymer ?
#
loop_
_entity_poly.entity_id
_entity_poly.type
_entity_poly.pdbx_seq_one_letter_code
_entity_poly.pdbx_strand_id
1 'polypeptide(L)'
;MNETRKETLDAIMRAMEIEKETFDFYTKAEHKTFNAEGKRIFRWLAKTEEQHYLKLTELYESLHEGGRWVFYGGSTIVLDPAAPGETQVGFDTDDLQALEIAMEIERKGIDYFESLMEKTGDPDGKSMLKALRDEEAEHLRVVTERYRALKGG
;
A
#
# COMPACT_ATOMS: atom_id res chain seq x y z
N MET A 1 14.01 -8.79 26.33
CA MET A 1 13.63 -8.95 24.91
C MET A 1 14.79 -9.61 24.20
N ASN A 2 14.56 -10.68 23.42
CA ASN A 2 15.63 -11.31 22.64
C ASN A 2 15.89 -10.50 21.36
N GLU A 3 17.09 -10.64 20.78
CA GLU A 3 17.54 -9.86 19.61
C GLU A 3 16.56 -9.99 18.44
N THR A 4 16.12 -11.21 18.13
CA THR A 4 15.18 -11.50 17.04
C THR A 4 13.84 -10.77 17.19
N ARG A 5 13.32 -10.61 18.41
CA ARG A 5 12.07 -9.86 18.62
C ARG A 5 12.27 -8.36 18.44
N LYS A 6 13.42 -7.84 18.86
CA LYS A 6 13.77 -6.44 18.62
C LYS A 6 13.89 -6.16 17.12
N GLU A 7 14.62 -7.00 16.39
CA GLU A 7 14.74 -6.92 14.93
C GLU A 7 13.38 -6.98 14.22
N THR A 8 12.47 -7.84 14.70
CA THR A 8 11.10 -7.92 14.18
C THR A 8 10.34 -6.62 14.43
N LEU A 9 10.39 -6.08 15.66
CA LEU A 9 9.73 -4.81 15.99
C LEU A 9 10.28 -3.64 15.18
N ASP A 10 11.60 -3.55 15.02
CA ASP A 10 12.25 -2.51 14.22
C ASP A 10 11.82 -2.61 12.75
N ALA A 11 11.68 -3.83 12.22
CA ALA A 11 11.18 -4.06 10.87
C ALA A 11 9.69 -3.70 10.71
N ILE A 12 8.83 -4.05 11.67
CA ILE A 12 7.41 -3.65 11.62
C ILE A 12 7.26 -2.13 11.75
N MET A 13 8.05 -1.49 12.61
CA MET A 13 8.07 -0.03 12.71
C MET A 13 8.48 0.63 11.39
N ARG A 14 9.47 0.07 10.68
CA ARG A 14 9.83 0.56 9.35
C ARG A 14 8.73 0.34 8.32
N ALA A 15 8.00 -0.78 8.37
CA ALA A 15 6.81 -1.01 7.55
C ALA A 15 5.77 0.09 7.79
N MET A 16 5.46 0.40 9.06
CA MET A 16 4.52 1.46 9.43
C MET A 16 4.93 2.83 8.86
N GLU A 17 6.21 3.17 8.91
CA GLU A 17 6.71 4.42 8.30
C GLU A 17 6.50 4.45 6.79
N ILE A 18 6.77 3.33 6.10
CA ILE A 18 6.53 3.19 4.66
C ILE A 18 5.04 3.43 4.36
N GLU A 19 4.14 2.70 5.02
CA GLU A 19 2.69 2.85 4.79
C GLU A 19 2.22 4.28 5.06
N LYS A 20 2.76 4.93 6.09
CA LYS A 20 2.39 6.30 6.42
C LYS A 20 2.88 7.30 5.37
N GLU A 21 4.11 7.13 4.88
CA GLU A 21 4.68 7.94 3.79
C GLU A 21 3.89 7.76 2.49
N THR A 22 3.50 6.52 2.16
CA THR A 22 2.71 6.18 0.98
C THR A 22 1.29 6.75 1.07
N PHE A 23 0.62 6.61 2.22
CA PHE A 23 -0.67 7.24 2.49
C PHE A 23 -0.63 8.76 2.26
N ASP A 24 0.38 9.43 2.81
CA ASP A 24 0.53 10.89 2.68
C ASP A 24 0.80 11.28 1.22
N PHE A 25 1.53 10.47 0.46
CA PHE A 25 1.76 10.66 -0.97
C PHE A 25 0.46 10.56 -1.75
N TYR A 26 -0.32 9.50 -1.56
CA TYR A 26 -1.58 9.29 -2.29
C TYR A 26 -2.65 10.31 -1.95
N THR A 27 -2.75 10.72 -0.69
CA THR A 27 -3.63 11.82 -0.29
C THR A 27 -3.28 13.13 -1.00
N LYS A 28 -1.97 13.43 -1.16
CA LYS A 28 -1.52 14.61 -1.92
C LYS A 28 -1.81 14.47 -3.41
N ALA A 29 -1.61 13.30 -3.99
CA ALA A 29 -1.90 13.02 -5.40
C ALA A 29 -3.40 13.16 -5.70
N GLU A 30 -4.28 12.61 -4.84
CA GLU A 30 -5.73 12.76 -4.94
C GLU A 30 -6.16 14.24 -4.97
N HIS A 31 -5.56 15.09 -4.12
CA HIS A 31 -5.90 16.51 -4.06
C HIS A 31 -5.40 17.31 -5.27
N LYS A 32 -4.30 16.88 -5.89
CA LYS A 32 -3.68 17.58 -7.03
C LYS A 32 -4.27 17.19 -8.37
N THR A 33 -4.64 15.93 -8.53
CA THR A 33 -5.19 15.44 -9.79
C THR A 33 -6.54 16.10 -10.08
N PHE A 34 -6.80 16.47 -11.33
CA PHE A 34 -8.11 16.98 -11.74
C PHE A 34 -8.96 15.93 -12.44
N ASN A 35 -8.34 14.82 -12.85
CA ASN A 35 -9.04 13.73 -13.49
C ASN A 35 -9.82 12.91 -12.44
N ALA A 36 -11.12 12.72 -12.68
CA ALA A 36 -12.01 12.03 -11.76
C ALA A 36 -11.63 10.55 -11.53
N GLU A 37 -11.16 9.86 -12.58
CA GLU A 37 -10.65 8.49 -12.49
C GLU A 37 -9.34 8.43 -11.69
N GLY A 38 -8.40 9.32 -11.98
CA GLY A 38 -7.16 9.47 -11.20
C GLY A 38 -7.44 9.72 -9.71
N LYS A 39 -8.41 10.59 -9.40
CA LYS A 39 -8.85 10.84 -8.02
C LYS A 39 -9.35 9.59 -7.34
N ARG A 40 -10.15 8.77 -8.02
CA ARG A 40 -10.64 7.51 -7.42
C ARG A 40 -9.50 6.54 -7.13
N ILE A 41 -8.55 6.38 -8.06
CA ILE A 41 -7.41 5.49 -7.88
C ILE A 41 -6.56 5.96 -6.70
N PHE A 42 -6.16 7.23 -6.65
CA PHE A 42 -5.35 7.74 -5.53
C PHE A 42 -6.09 7.72 -4.20
N ARG A 43 -7.40 7.98 -4.19
CA ARG A 43 -8.21 7.83 -2.97
C ARG A 43 -8.25 6.39 -2.49
N TRP A 44 -8.45 5.44 -3.41
CA TRP A 44 -8.50 4.02 -3.09
C TRP A 44 -7.17 3.57 -2.49
N LEU A 45 -6.04 3.89 -3.14
CA LEU A 45 -4.70 3.61 -2.63
C LEU A 45 -4.46 4.26 -1.26
N ALA A 46 -4.80 5.54 -1.08
CA ALA A 46 -4.65 6.18 0.22
C ALA A 46 -5.43 5.43 1.32
N LYS A 47 -6.68 5.04 1.05
CA LYS A 47 -7.48 4.34 2.06
C LYS A 47 -6.94 2.94 2.37
N THR A 48 -6.39 2.21 1.40
CA THR A 48 -5.78 0.90 1.64
C THR A 48 -4.51 1.03 2.48
N GLU A 49 -3.63 1.99 2.15
CA GLU A 49 -2.41 2.21 2.96
C GLU A 49 -2.69 2.69 4.39
N GLU A 50 -3.74 3.49 4.58
CA GLU A 50 -4.17 3.85 5.93
C GLU A 50 -4.56 2.60 6.73
N GLN A 51 -5.23 1.63 6.10
CA GLN A 51 -5.55 0.36 6.76
C GLN A 51 -4.32 -0.50 7.01
N HIS A 52 -3.36 -0.55 6.07
CA HIS A 52 -2.09 -1.24 6.27
C HIS A 52 -1.35 -0.67 7.48
N TYR A 53 -1.21 0.66 7.56
CA TYR A 53 -0.61 1.36 8.70
C TYR A 53 -1.30 1.01 10.03
N LEU A 54 -2.64 1.05 10.08
CA LEU A 54 -3.39 0.73 11.29
C LEU A 54 -3.20 -0.74 11.70
N LYS A 55 -3.19 -1.66 10.73
CA LYS A 55 -2.98 -3.08 10.99
C LYS A 55 -1.56 -3.39 11.46
N LEU A 56 -0.54 -2.71 10.90
CA LEU A 56 0.84 -2.82 11.36
C LEU A 56 1.03 -2.20 12.75
N THR A 57 0.29 -1.15 13.08
CA THR A 57 0.26 -0.58 14.45
C THR A 57 -0.26 -1.61 15.45
N GLU A 58 -1.40 -2.24 15.14
CA GLU A 58 -1.96 -3.34 15.95
C GLU A 58 -0.97 -4.50 16.11
N LEU A 59 -0.28 -4.87 15.02
CA LEU A 59 0.75 -5.90 15.04
C LEU A 59 1.91 -5.50 15.97
N TYR A 60 2.41 -4.27 15.85
CA TYR A 60 3.51 -3.78 16.66
C TYR A 60 3.18 -3.85 18.17
N GLU A 61 2.00 -3.38 18.56
CA GLU A 61 1.52 -3.45 19.95
C GLU A 61 1.43 -4.91 20.43
N SER A 62 0.82 -5.80 19.63
CA SER A 62 0.69 -7.22 19.97
C SER A 62 2.05 -7.94 20.09
N LEU A 63 3.00 -7.64 19.20
CA LEU A 63 4.36 -8.17 19.28
C LEU A 63 5.14 -7.61 20.47
N HIS A 64 4.93 -6.34 20.80
CA HIS A 64 5.59 -5.67 21.93
C HIS A 64 5.12 -6.25 23.28
N GLU A 65 3.81 -6.41 23.46
CA GLU A 65 3.22 -6.88 24.71
C GLU A 65 3.23 -8.41 24.86
N GLY A 66 2.80 -9.11 23.81
CA GLY A 66 2.49 -10.54 23.85
C GLY A 66 3.36 -11.41 22.96
N GLY A 67 4.15 -10.81 22.05
CA GLY A 67 4.97 -11.55 21.08
C GLY A 67 4.14 -12.35 20.07
N ARG A 68 2.90 -11.95 19.80
CA ARG A 68 1.98 -12.68 18.90
C ARG A 68 1.73 -11.89 17.64
N TRP A 69 1.72 -12.59 16.51
CA TRP A 69 1.24 -12.03 15.25
C TRP A 69 -0.28 -11.90 15.27
N VAL A 70 -0.77 -10.86 14.58
CA VAL A 70 -2.20 -10.63 14.42
C VAL A 70 -2.67 -11.22 13.10
N PHE A 71 -3.94 -11.57 13.02
CA PHE A 71 -4.52 -12.02 11.76
C PHE A 71 -4.81 -10.81 10.85
N TYR A 72 -4.45 -10.95 9.58
CA TYR A 72 -4.84 -10.05 8.52
C TYR A 72 -5.19 -10.84 7.26
N GLY A 73 -6.40 -10.64 6.76
CA GLY A 73 -6.94 -11.35 5.58
C GLY A 73 -7.04 -10.47 4.34
N GLY A 74 -6.44 -9.28 4.36
CA GLY A 74 -6.60 -8.25 3.35
C GLY A 74 -7.68 -7.22 3.70
N SER A 75 -7.56 -6.05 3.09
CA SER A 75 -8.53 -4.98 3.04
C SER A 75 -9.83 -5.42 2.35
N THR A 76 -10.91 -4.77 2.75
CA THR A 76 -12.22 -4.86 2.08
C THR A 76 -12.52 -3.63 1.24
N ILE A 77 -11.55 -2.70 1.15
CA ILE A 77 -11.69 -1.45 0.40
C ILE A 77 -11.53 -1.75 -1.08
N VAL A 78 -12.63 -1.58 -1.80
CA VAL A 78 -12.66 -1.75 -3.25
C VAL A 78 -12.53 -0.40 -3.95
N LEU A 79 -11.98 -0.42 -5.16
CA LEU A 79 -11.95 0.76 -6.02
C LEU A 79 -13.39 1.10 -6.46
N ASP A 80 -13.80 2.34 -6.18
CA ASP A 80 -15.12 2.84 -6.56
C ASP A 80 -15.32 2.80 -8.09
N PRO A 81 -16.49 2.37 -8.59
CA PRO A 81 -16.78 2.39 -10.02
C PRO A 81 -16.83 3.83 -10.56
N ALA A 82 -16.64 3.97 -11.86
CA ALA A 82 -16.80 5.27 -12.53
C ALA A 82 -18.25 5.79 -12.38
N ALA A 83 -18.39 7.09 -12.11
CA ALA A 83 -19.70 7.71 -12.04
C ALA A 83 -20.35 7.79 -13.44
N PRO A 84 -21.69 7.67 -13.55
CA PRO A 84 -22.38 7.88 -14.82
C PRO A 84 -22.10 9.28 -15.39
N GLY A 85 -21.60 9.34 -16.62
CA GLY A 85 -21.30 10.62 -17.30
C GLY A 85 -19.97 11.26 -16.88
N GLU A 86 -19.09 10.52 -16.21
CA GLU A 86 -17.75 10.99 -15.89
C GLU A 86 -16.94 11.29 -17.16
N THR A 87 -16.67 12.57 -17.40
CA THR A 87 -15.79 13.01 -18.48
C THR A 87 -14.34 12.83 -18.08
N GLN A 88 -13.59 12.11 -18.92
CA GLN A 88 -12.14 12.05 -18.81
C GLN A 88 -11.57 13.41 -19.23
N VAL A 89 -11.17 14.20 -18.24
CA VAL A 89 -10.31 15.37 -18.47
C VAL A 89 -8.92 14.85 -18.77
N GLY A 90 -8.20 15.46 -19.73
CA GLY A 90 -6.82 15.10 -20.03
C GLY A 90 -5.98 15.12 -18.76
N PHE A 91 -5.18 14.07 -18.57
CA PHE A 91 -4.17 14.02 -17.51
C PHE A 91 -3.07 15.03 -17.85
N ASP A 92 -2.59 15.76 -16.84
CA ASP A 92 -1.42 16.60 -17.02
C ASP A 92 -0.12 15.80 -16.77
N THR A 93 1.03 16.42 -17.05
CA THR A 93 2.35 15.81 -16.86
C THR A 93 2.62 15.43 -15.41
N ASP A 94 1.94 16.07 -14.45
CA ASP A 94 2.11 15.81 -13.03
C ASP A 94 1.39 14.53 -12.62
N ASP A 95 0.22 14.24 -13.20
CA ASP A 95 -0.49 12.98 -12.96
C ASP A 95 0.30 11.76 -13.48
N LEU A 96 0.94 11.86 -14.65
CA LEU A 96 1.78 10.78 -15.20
C LEU A 96 3.00 10.50 -14.32
N GLN A 97 3.66 11.55 -13.83
CA GLN A 97 4.77 11.43 -12.89
C GLN A 97 4.31 10.83 -11.55
N ALA A 98 3.12 11.21 -11.06
CA ALA A 98 2.57 10.65 -9.84
C ALA A 98 2.31 9.14 -9.97
N LEU A 99 1.81 8.68 -11.12
CA LEU A 99 1.63 7.26 -11.39
C LEU A 99 2.97 6.52 -11.53
N GLU A 100 3.99 7.14 -12.12
CA GLU A 100 5.32 6.53 -12.19
C GLU A 100 5.95 6.36 -10.81
N ILE A 101 5.84 7.38 -9.95
CA ILE A 101 6.28 7.30 -8.56
C ILE A 101 5.48 6.24 -7.80
N ALA A 102 4.17 6.17 -8.00
CA ALA A 102 3.32 5.16 -7.39
C ALA A 102 3.81 3.75 -7.71
N MET A 103 4.08 3.42 -8.99
CA MET A 103 4.61 2.09 -9.36
C MET A 103 5.92 1.74 -8.62
N GLU A 104 6.80 2.72 -8.43
CA GLU A 104 8.05 2.51 -7.69
C GLU A 104 7.82 2.33 -6.19
N ILE A 105 6.83 3.01 -5.61
CA ILE A 105 6.44 2.82 -4.20
C ILE A 105 5.90 1.41 -4.01
N GLU A 106 4.92 1.00 -4.83
CA GLU A 106 4.30 -0.33 -4.74
C GLU A 106 5.34 -1.45 -4.87
N ARG A 107 6.25 -1.33 -5.83
CA ARG A 107 7.31 -2.34 -6.03
C ARG A 107 8.23 -2.45 -4.81
N LYS A 108 8.58 -1.32 -4.18
CA LYS A 108 9.38 -1.32 -2.95
C LYS A 108 8.62 -1.92 -1.77
N GLY A 109 7.31 -1.68 -1.67
CA GLY A 109 6.44 -2.30 -0.67
C GLY A 109 6.44 -3.83 -0.80
N ILE A 110 6.23 -4.34 -2.03
CA ILE A 110 6.30 -5.78 -2.36
C ILE A 110 7.65 -6.35 -1.93
N ASP A 111 8.76 -5.78 -2.40
CA ASP A 111 10.11 -6.24 -2.10
C ASP A 111 10.38 -6.26 -0.57
N TYR A 112 9.86 -5.25 0.13
CA TYR A 112 10.01 -5.13 1.58
C TYR A 112 9.27 -6.25 2.31
N PHE A 113 7.99 -6.47 2.01
CA PHE A 113 7.22 -7.54 2.65
C PHE A 113 7.74 -8.94 2.29
N GLU A 114 8.22 -9.16 1.06
CA GLU A 114 8.91 -10.40 0.69
C GLU A 114 10.16 -10.63 1.55
N SER A 115 10.99 -9.59 1.73
CA SER A 115 12.15 -9.66 2.62
C SER A 115 11.78 -10.01 4.07
N LEU A 116 10.65 -9.48 4.58
CA LEU A 116 10.17 -9.81 5.92
C LEU A 116 9.67 -11.25 6.02
N MET A 117 8.98 -11.76 4.99
CA MET A 117 8.50 -13.14 4.93
C MET A 117 9.64 -14.16 4.97
N GLU A 118 10.78 -13.84 4.35
CA GLU A 118 11.98 -14.68 4.39
C GLU A 118 12.64 -14.73 5.78
N LYS A 119 12.56 -13.62 6.52
CA LYS A 119 13.16 -13.48 7.85
C LYS A 119 12.30 -14.03 8.98
N THR A 120 10.97 -14.01 8.83
CA THR A 120 10.08 -14.56 9.85
C THR A 120 9.99 -16.09 9.76
N GLY A 121 10.16 -16.75 10.90
CA GLY A 121 9.89 -18.19 11.05
C GLY A 121 8.44 -18.51 11.40
N ASP A 122 7.64 -17.50 11.74
CA ASP A 122 6.30 -17.65 12.28
C ASP A 122 5.27 -17.85 11.15
N PRO A 123 4.46 -18.92 11.17
CA PRO A 123 3.47 -19.19 10.11
C PRO A 123 2.35 -18.14 10.05
N ASP A 124 1.93 -17.58 11.19
CA ASP A 124 0.92 -16.53 11.23
C ASP A 124 1.51 -15.23 10.67
N GLY A 125 2.78 -14.95 11.01
CA GLY A 125 3.50 -13.82 10.43
C GLY A 125 3.70 -13.92 8.93
N LYS A 126 4.04 -15.11 8.41
CA LYS A 126 4.10 -15.33 6.96
C LYS A 126 2.76 -15.11 6.28
N SER A 127 1.66 -15.53 6.92
CA SER A 127 0.32 -15.38 6.37
C SER A 127 -0.10 -13.91 6.30
N MET A 128 0.12 -13.16 7.38
CA MET A 128 -0.18 -11.73 7.43
C MET A 128 0.67 -10.92 6.42
N LEU A 129 1.98 -11.14 6.40
CA LEU A 129 2.88 -10.41 5.48
C LEU A 129 2.58 -10.75 4.01
N LYS A 130 2.18 -11.99 3.73
CA LYS A 130 1.73 -12.38 2.39
C LYS A 130 0.48 -11.61 1.97
N ALA A 131 -0.47 -11.39 2.87
CA ALA A 131 -1.67 -10.63 2.56
C ALA A 131 -1.32 -9.19 2.15
N LEU A 132 -0.51 -8.48 2.96
CA LEU A 132 -0.04 -7.13 2.64
C LEU A 132 0.68 -7.09 1.28
N ARG A 133 1.64 -7.98 1.07
CA ARG A 133 2.38 -8.11 -0.19
C ARG A 133 1.47 -8.34 -1.41
N ASP A 134 0.44 -9.16 -1.26
CA ASP A 134 -0.50 -9.45 -2.34
C ASP A 134 -1.38 -8.22 -2.66
N GLU A 135 -1.66 -7.37 -1.67
CA GLU A 135 -2.36 -6.10 -1.87
C GLU A 135 -1.49 -5.08 -2.59
N GLU A 136 -0.21 -4.92 -2.20
CA GLU A 136 0.74 -4.07 -2.94
C GLU A 136 0.90 -4.53 -4.40
N ALA A 137 0.85 -5.84 -4.65
CA ALA A 137 0.87 -6.38 -6.01
C ALA A 137 -0.38 -6.00 -6.83
N GLU A 138 -1.54 -5.94 -6.18
CA GLU A 138 -2.78 -5.49 -6.82
C GLU A 138 -2.78 -3.97 -7.03
N HIS A 139 -2.29 -3.19 -6.08
CA HIS A 139 -2.05 -1.76 -6.24
C HIS A 139 -1.16 -1.49 -7.47
N LEU A 140 0.00 -2.16 -7.54
CA LEU A 140 0.92 -2.05 -8.68
C LEU A 140 0.24 -2.38 -10.01
N ARG A 141 -0.60 -3.43 -10.04
CA ARG A 141 -1.34 -3.83 -11.24
C ARG A 141 -2.25 -2.69 -11.71
N VAL A 142 -3.08 -2.15 -10.82
CA VAL A 142 -4.03 -1.07 -11.12
C VAL A 142 -3.31 0.20 -11.59
N VAL A 143 -2.25 0.61 -10.89
CA VAL A 143 -1.44 1.79 -11.25
C VAL A 143 -0.76 1.59 -12.61
N THR A 144 -0.21 0.41 -12.87
CA THR A 144 0.47 0.09 -14.14
C THR A 144 -0.51 0.11 -15.32
N GLU A 145 -1.69 -0.46 -15.15
CA GLU A 145 -2.75 -0.44 -16.17
C GLU A 145 -3.13 1.00 -16.50
N ARG A 146 -3.30 1.84 -15.48
CA ARG A 146 -3.61 3.26 -15.67
C ARG A 146 -2.50 4.01 -16.39
N TYR A 147 -1.25 3.84 -15.97
CA TYR A 147 -0.10 4.47 -16.61
C TYR A 147 0.00 4.10 -18.10
N ARG A 148 -0.20 2.82 -18.43
CA ARG A 148 -0.16 2.33 -19.83
C ARG A 148 -1.30 2.90 -20.68
N ALA A 149 -2.51 2.93 -20.14
CA ALA A 149 -3.66 3.50 -20.85
C ALA A 149 -3.44 4.98 -21.22
N LEU A 150 -2.72 5.71 -20.38
CA LEU A 150 -2.39 7.11 -20.60
C LEU A 150 -1.20 7.34 -21.53
N LYS A 151 -0.18 6.49 -21.50
CA LYS A 151 1.02 6.63 -22.34
C LYS A 151 0.80 6.13 -23.78
N GLY A 152 -0.16 5.22 -23.98
CA GLY A 152 -0.48 4.63 -25.28
C GLY A 152 -1.71 5.22 -25.97
N GLY A 153 -2.33 6.24 -25.38
CA GLY A 153 -3.50 6.95 -25.92
C GLY A 153 -3.15 8.18 -26.75
#